data_AF-A0A9E1UUL1-F1
#
_entry.id   AF-A0A9E1UUL1-F1
#
_cell.length_a   1.000
_cell.length_b   1.000
_cell.length_c   1.000
_cell.angle_alpha   90.00
_cell.angle_beta   90.00
_cell.angle_gamma   90.00
#
_symmetry.space_group_name_H-M   'P 1'
#
loop_
_entity.id
_entity.type
_entity.pdbx_description
1 polymer ?
#
loop_
_entity_poly.entity_id
_entity_poly.type
_entity_poly.pdbx_seq_one_letter_code
_entity_poly.pdbx_strand_id
1 'polypeptide(L)'
;MPVFCTATLTPDEVLCADSVEFVIRLELGEDVSPAAFRLVLDFSSMLGTSCPSRFVNEASGYVETYVHNPLVTCEQRCWDLDLGDFAKPDRPPSREAQRMVVLDFGPGSQPGDIIEVHWGETYDGFGPGAKVTSVVPRPEHYGHIDVRYFSDPEAGMPDHGFSWADTPRPVPDAVAELRYRVLPREVRHLRLLR
;
A
#
# COMPACT_ATOMS: atom_id res chain seq x y z
N MET A 1 2.59 22.65 -8.78
CA MET A 1 2.64 21.51 -9.73
C MET A 1 2.20 20.25 -8.99
N PRO A 2 1.85 19.09 -9.59
CA PRO A 2 1.43 17.96 -8.77
C PRO A 2 2.56 17.45 -7.86
N VAL A 3 2.23 16.99 -6.64
CA VAL A 3 3.19 16.35 -5.71
C VAL A 3 3.80 15.09 -6.31
N PHE A 4 3.03 14.36 -7.13
CA PHE A 4 3.51 13.22 -7.89
C PHE A 4 3.53 13.57 -9.37
N CYS A 5 4.70 13.52 -10.00
CA CYS A 5 4.84 13.64 -11.46
C CYS A 5 4.24 12.41 -12.15
N THR A 6 4.56 11.23 -11.63
CA THR A 6 4.02 9.95 -12.08
C THR A 6 3.71 9.06 -10.88
N ALA A 7 2.63 8.29 -10.99
CA ALA A 7 2.26 7.26 -10.03
C ALA A 7 1.74 6.06 -10.82
N THR A 8 2.44 4.93 -10.74
CA THR A 8 2.14 3.74 -11.54
C THR A 8 2.08 2.50 -10.68
N LEU A 9 1.31 1.50 -11.12
CA LEU A 9 1.18 0.20 -10.50
C LEU A 9 1.41 -0.88 -11.56
N THR A 10 2.30 -1.83 -11.28
CA THR A 10 2.59 -2.97 -12.17
C THR A 10 2.57 -4.28 -11.37
N PRO A 11 1.85 -5.33 -11.79
CA PRO A 11 0.96 -5.37 -12.95
C PRO A 11 -0.33 -4.56 -12.70
N ASP A 12 -0.92 -4.07 -13.79
CA ASP A 12 -2.22 -3.38 -13.80
C ASP A 12 -3.39 -4.34 -14.11
N GLU A 13 -3.12 -5.58 -14.52
CA GLU A 13 -4.09 -6.66 -14.67
C GLU A 13 -3.58 -7.97 -14.06
N VAL A 14 -4.45 -8.68 -13.31
CA VAL A 14 -4.12 -9.93 -12.62
C VAL A 14 -5.29 -10.90 -12.66
N LEU A 15 -5.03 -12.22 -12.61
CA LEU A 15 -6.10 -13.20 -12.45
C LEU A 15 -6.51 -13.31 -10.98
N CYS A 16 -7.80 -13.55 -10.73
CA CYS A 16 -8.28 -13.87 -9.39
C CYS A 16 -7.59 -15.14 -8.83
N ALA A 17 -7.37 -15.16 -7.52
CA ALA A 17 -6.67 -16.20 -6.76
C ALA A 17 -5.18 -16.39 -7.11
N ASP A 18 -4.56 -15.49 -7.88
CA ASP A 18 -3.11 -15.49 -8.10
C ASP A 18 -2.35 -14.96 -6.88
N SER A 19 -1.05 -15.31 -6.85
CA SER A 19 -0.01 -14.68 -6.04
C SER A 19 0.85 -13.85 -6.96
N VAL A 20 0.92 -12.55 -6.74
CA VAL A 20 1.71 -11.64 -7.58
C VAL A 20 2.45 -10.62 -6.74
N GLU A 21 3.55 -10.10 -7.27
CA GLU A 21 4.21 -8.91 -6.74
C GLU A 21 3.65 -7.69 -7.46
N PHE A 22 3.22 -6.69 -6.70
CA PHE A 22 2.83 -5.38 -7.22
C PHE A 22 3.94 -4.36 -6.93
N VAL A 23 4.43 -3.70 -7.97
CA VAL A 23 5.38 -2.59 -7.86
C VAL A 23 4.62 -1.29 -8.05
N ILE A 24 4.56 -0.51 -6.97
CA ILE A 24 4.04 0.86 -6.96
C ILE A 24 5.23 1.78 -7.13
N ARG A 25 5.28 2.52 -8.24
CA ARG A 25 6.36 3.49 -8.49
C ARG A 25 5.80 4.91 -8.44
N LEU A 26 6.38 5.74 -7.60
CA LEU A 26 6.04 7.15 -7.40
C LEU A 26 7.25 8.01 -7.76
N GLU A 27 7.03 9.04 -8.57
CA GLU A 27 8.02 10.06 -8.88
C GLU A 27 7.60 11.38 -8.29
N LEU A 28 8.44 11.95 -7.42
CA LEU A 28 8.13 13.19 -6.70
C LEU A 28 8.15 14.38 -7.67
N GLY A 29 7.19 15.28 -7.55
CA GLY A 29 7.06 16.50 -8.34
C GLY A 29 7.48 17.75 -7.59
N GLU A 30 7.25 18.93 -8.19
CA GLU A 30 7.79 20.19 -7.64
C GLU A 30 7.16 20.63 -6.31
N ASP A 31 5.93 20.19 -6.01
CA ASP A 31 5.23 20.55 -4.77
C ASP A 31 5.54 19.59 -3.61
N VAL A 32 6.51 18.68 -3.78
CA VAL A 32 7.00 17.86 -2.67
C VAL A 32 7.70 18.71 -1.61
N SER A 33 7.47 18.40 -0.34
CA SER A 33 8.12 19.08 0.77
C SER A 33 9.62 18.72 0.79
N PRO A 34 10.52 19.71 0.85
CA PRO A 34 11.94 19.45 1.09
C PRO A 34 12.22 19.05 2.57
N ALA A 35 11.25 19.29 3.46
CA ALA A 35 11.29 18.82 4.85
C ALA A 35 10.83 17.35 4.93
N ALA A 36 10.71 16.82 6.15
CA ALA A 36 10.11 15.52 6.36
C ALA A 36 8.65 15.51 5.89
N PHE A 37 8.19 14.39 5.35
CA PHE A 37 6.80 14.18 4.93
C PHE A 37 6.39 12.72 5.14
N ARG A 38 5.10 12.45 5.01
CA ARG A 38 4.55 11.10 5.14
C ARG A 38 3.77 10.69 3.90
N LEU A 39 3.98 9.44 3.49
CA LEU A 39 3.05 8.74 2.61
C LEU A 39 2.27 7.72 3.41
N VAL A 40 0.97 7.63 3.14
CA VAL A 40 0.11 6.56 3.64
C VAL A 40 -0.45 5.81 2.44
N LEU A 41 -0.03 4.56 2.28
CA LEU A 41 -0.54 3.64 1.29
C LEU A 41 -1.65 2.82 1.91
N ASP A 42 -2.86 2.99 1.40
CA ASP A 42 -4.01 2.19 1.78
C ASP A 42 -4.26 1.10 0.73
N PHE A 43 -3.90 -0.13 1.07
CA PHE A 43 -4.16 -1.26 0.20
C PHE A 43 -5.62 -1.68 0.34
N SER A 44 -6.31 -1.91 -0.78
CA SER A 44 -7.59 -2.63 -0.74
C SER A 44 -7.37 -3.99 -0.08
N SER A 45 -7.71 -4.14 1.20
CA SER A 45 -7.72 -5.44 1.85
C SER A 45 -8.86 -6.26 1.24
N MET A 46 -8.51 -7.14 0.31
CA MET A 46 -9.46 -8.10 -0.21
C MET A 46 -9.66 -9.16 0.88
N LEU A 47 -10.88 -9.24 1.42
CA LEU A 47 -11.28 -10.14 2.51
C LEU A 47 -10.55 -11.50 2.41
N GLY A 48 -9.68 -11.76 3.38
CA GLY A 48 -9.05 -13.07 3.58
C GLY A 48 -7.91 -13.47 2.63
N THR A 49 -7.34 -12.57 1.82
CA THR A 49 -6.31 -12.94 0.84
C THR A 49 -4.87 -12.71 1.35
N SER A 50 -4.44 -11.47 1.54
CA SER A 50 -3.09 -11.12 1.99
C SER A 50 -3.08 -9.76 2.67
N CYS A 51 -2.25 -9.62 3.69
CA CYS A 51 -2.26 -8.45 4.58
C CYS A 51 -0.88 -7.81 4.51
N PRO A 52 -0.78 -6.50 4.21
CA PRO A 52 0.50 -5.81 4.17
C PRO A 52 1.23 -5.94 5.50
N SER A 53 2.46 -6.46 5.47
CA SER A 53 3.31 -6.64 6.66
C SER A 53 4.75 -6.27 6.35
N ARG A 54 5.47 -5.80 7.38
CA ARG A 54 6.92 -5.53 7.34
C ARG A 54 7.73 -6.57 8.14
N PHE A 55 7.09 -7.41 8.96
CA PHE A 55 7.82 -8.18 9.98
C PHE A 55 8.22 -9.59 9.54
N VAL A 56 7.50 -10.16 8.59
CA VAL A 56 7.67 -11.56 8.18
C VAL A 56 7.66 -11.59 6.66
N ASN A 57 8.82 -11.76 6.05
CA ASN A 57 8.93 -11.80 4.59
C ASN A 57 8.29 -13.06 3.98
N GLU A 58 8.10 -14.12 4.78
CA GLU A 58 7.32 -15.29 4.38
C GLU A 58 5.80 -15.08 4.44
N ALA A 59 5.33 -13.92 4.92
CA ALA A 59 3.92 -13.58 4.93
C ALA A 59 3.44 -13.10 3.56
N SER A 60 2.29 -13.60 3.10
CA SER A 60 1.66 -13.10 1.89
C SER A 60 1.31 -11.62 2.03
N GLY A 61 1.78 -10.80 1.08
CA GLY A 61 1.64 -9.35 1.13
C GLY A 61 2.75 -8.63 1.88
N TYR A 62 3.90 -9.25 2.14
CA TYR A 62 5.09 -8.53 2.63
C TYR A 62 5.38 -7.29 1.77
N VAL A 63 5.66 -6.17 2.42
CA VAL A 63 5.92 -4.89 1.76
C VAL A 63 7.36 -4.47 2.02
N GLU A 64 8.04 -4.06 0.96
CA GLU A 64 9.36 -3.43 1.02
C GLU A 64 9.35 -2.12 0.22
N THR A 65 10.17 -1.17 0.66
CA THR A 65 10.25 0.16 0.05
C THR A 65 11.68 0.47 -0.35
N TYR A 66 11.86 0.90 -1.60
CA TYR A 66 13.12 1.38 -2.14
C TYR A 66 13.02 2.88 -2.45
N VAL A 67 13.99 3.64 -1.95
CA VAL A 67 14.13 5.06 -2.26
C VAL A 67 15.42 5.22 -3.05
N HIS A 68 15.30 5.69 -4.29
CA HIS A 68 16.45 5.76 -5.20
C HIS A 68 17.46 6.83 -4.81
N ASN A 69 17.03 7.85 -4.06
CA ASN A 69 17.90 8.87 -3.50
C ASN A 69 18.50 8.37 -2.16
N PRO A 70 19.79 8.00 -2.11
CA PRO A 70 20.40 7.41 -0.92
C PRO A 70 20.59 8.40 0.23
N LEU A 71 20.36 9.69 -0.01
CA LEU A 71 20.46 10.74 1.02
C LEU A 71 19.16 10.89 1.83
N VAL A 72 18.07 10.32 1.34
CA VAL A 72 16.75 10.40 1.99
C VAL A 72 16.53 9.15 2.83
N THR A 73 16.30 9.34 4.12
CA THR A 73 15.89 8.25 5.01
C THR A 73 14.41 7.99 4.87
N CYS A 74 14.00 6.72 4.86
CA CYS A 74 12.59 6.31 4.87
C CYS A 74 12.37 5.27 5.97
N GLU A 75 11.42 5.53 6.86
CA GLU A 75 10.94 4.57 7.84
C GLU A 75 9.58 4.01 7.39
N GLN A 76 9.50 2.70 7.16
CA GLN A 76 8.25 2.02 6.85
C GLN A 76 7.60 1.44 8.11
N ARG A 77 6.31 1.68 8.30
CA ARG A 77 5.54 1.19 9.45
C ARG A 77 4.22 0.61 8.96
N CYS A 78 3.69 -0.37 9.67
CA CYS A 78 2.36 -0.94 9.36
C CYS A 78 1.38 -0.46 10.42
N TRP A 79 0.32 0.21 9.98
CA TRP A 79 -0.76 0.60 10.89
C TRP A 79 -1.73 -0.54 11.08
N ASP A 80 -2.08 -0.81 12.34
CA ASP A 80 -3.06 -1.81 12.70
C ASP A 80 -4.35 -1.12 13.18
N LEU A 81 -5.43 -1.34 12.43
CA LEU A 81 -6.74 -0.75 12.70
C LEU A 81 -7.37 -1.22 14.02
N ASP A 82 -7.14 -2.46 14.45
CA ASP A 82 -7.70 -3.00 15.69
C ASP A 82 -6.95 -2.45 16.90
N LEU A 83 -5.63 -2.28 16.76
CA LEU A 83 -4.80 -1.71 17.81
C LEU A 83 -4.93 -0.18 17.91
N GLY A 84 -5.28 0.47 16.79
CA GLY A 84 -5.22 1.93 16.67
C GLY A 84 -3.81 2.47 16.89
N ASP A 85 -2.79 1.68 16.53
CA ASP A 85 -1.36 1.99 16.70
C ASP A 85 -0.55 1.29 15.60
N PHE A 86 0.72 1.67 15.46
CA PHE A 86 1.66 0.93 14.64
C PHE A 86 1.96 -0.43 15.26
N ALA A 87 1.95 -1.45 14.41
CA ALA A 87 2.36 -2.80 14.79
C ALA A 87 3.84 -2.81 15.26
N LYS A 88 4.15 -3.65 16.25
CA LYS A 88 5.48 -3.74 16.87
C LYS A 88 5.90 -5.20 17.00
N PRO A 89 7.21 -5.51 17.10
CA PRO A 89 7.68 -6.90 17.24
C PRO A 89 7.10 -7.64 18.46
N ASP A 90 6.87 -6.94 19.57
CA ASP A 90 6.30 -7.46 20.81
C ASP A 90 4.76 -7.46 20.83
N ARG A 91 4.14 -6.79 19.85
CA ARG A 91 2.70 -6.73 19.65
C ARG A 91 2.40 -6.96 18.16
N PRO A 92 2.46 -8.22 17.71
CA PRO A 92 2.28 -8.53 16.31
C PRO A 92 0.88 -8.10 15.86
N PRO A 93 0.75 -7.72 14.60
CA PRO A 93 -0.49 -7.21 14.07
C PRO A 93 -1.59 -8.27 14.01
N SER A 94 -2.84 -7.80 14.11
CA SER A 94 -4.03 -8.55 13.73
C SER A 94 -4.01 -8.75 12.22
N ARG A 95 -4.15 -10.00 11.77
CA ARG A 95 -4.14 -10.33 10.33
C ARG A 95 -5.22 -9.53 9.58
N GLU A 96 -6.38 -9.29 10.19
CA GLU A 96 -7.51 -8.66 9.51
C GLU A 96 -7.44 -7.12 9.56
N ALA A 97 -6.60 -6.55 10.42
CA ALA A 97 -6.50 -5.11 10.66
C ALA A 97 -5.35 -4.41 9.93
N GLN A 98 -4.40 -5.16 9.35
CA GLN A 98 -3.34 -4.57 8.55
C GLN A 98 -3.84 -4.23 7.16
N ARG A 99 -4.01 -2.94 6.92
CA ARG A 99 -4.46 -2.41 5.63
C ARG A 99 -3.56 -1.30 5.10
N MET A 100 -2.92 -0.56 6.01
CA MET A 100 -2.16 0.63 5.66
C MET A 100 -0.68 0.48 5.98
N VAL A 101 0.15 0.86 5.01
CA VAL A 101 1.59 1.06 5.19
C VAL A 101 1.85 2.55 5.22
N VAL A 102 2.62 2.97 6.20
CA VAL A 102 3.05 4.35 6.39
C VAL A 102 4.54 4.44 6.10
N LEU A 103 4.91 5.40 5.28
CA LEU A 103 6.30 5.71 4.96
C LEU A 103 6.60 7.12 5.46
N ASP A 104 7.49 7.23 6.43
CA ASP A 104 7.97 8.50 6.96
C ASP A 104 9.33 8.84 6.36
N PHE A 105 9.36 9.93 5.59
CA PHE A 105 10.55 10.40 4.92
C PHE A 105 11.22 11.49 5.75
N GLY A 106 12.55 11.40 5.86
CA GLY A 106 13.37 12.48 6.38
C GLY A 106 13.46 13.66 5.40
N PRO A 107 14.10 14.77 5.81
CA PRO A 107 14.33 15.90 4.92
C PRO A 107 15.28 15.53 3.77
N GLY A 108 15.23 16.31 2.69
CA GLY A 108 16.18 16.22 1.57
C GLY A 108 15.65 15.56 0.29
N SER A 109 14.36 15.20 0.27
CA SER A 109 13.70 14.77 -0.97
C SER A 109 13.59 15.90 -1.97
N GLN A 110 13.65 15.56 -3.25
CA GLN A 110 13.73 16.50 -4.36
C GLN A 110 12.77 16.10 -5.49
N PRO A 111 12.33 17.05 -6.33
CA PRO A 111 11.60 16.71 -7.54
C PRO A 111 12.43 15.75 -8.41
N GLY A 112 11.77 14.70 -8.91
CA GLY A 112 12.39 13.62 -9.69
C GLY A 112 12.88 12.42 -8.86
N ASP A 113 12.88 12.51 -7.53
CA ASP A 113 13.17 11.34 -6.68
C ASP A 113 12.13 10.23 -6.91
N ILE A 114 12.62 8.99 -6.92
CA ILE A 114 11.81 7.79 -7.20
C ILE A 114 11.67 6.97 -5.93
N ILE A 115 10.43 6.60 -5.63
CA ILE A 115 10.05 5.70 -4.55
C ILE A 115 9.36 4.49 -5.19
N GLU A 116 9.86 3.29 -4.87
CA GLU A 116 9.24 2.03 -5.27
C GLU A 116 8.75 1.29 -4.03
N VAL A 117 7.49 0.88 -4.03
CA VAL A 117 6.89 0.05 -2.97
C VAL A 117 6.48 -1.27 -3.58
N HIS A 118 7.10 -2.34 -3.11
CA HIS A 118 6.89 -3.70 -3.57
C HIS A 118 5.91 -4.40 -2.63
N TRP A 119 4.67 -4.57 -3.05
CA TRP A 119 3.65 -5.28 -2.29
C TRP A 119 3.56 -6.74 -2.72
N GLY A 120 3.80 -7.63 -1.76
CA GLY A 120 3.97 -9.04 -2.03
C GLY A 120 5.34 -9.35 -2.61
N GLU A 121 6.39 -8.68 -2.13
CA GLU A 121 7.74 -8.85 -2.66
C GLU A 121 8.15 -10.33 -2.70
N THR A 122 8.69 -10.76 -3.84
CA THR A 122 9.05 -12.15 -4.06
C THR A 122 10.56 -12.41 -4.05
N TYR A 123 11.44 -11.41 -3.89
CA TYR A 123 12.90 -11.60 -3.91
C TYR A 123 13.37 -12.55 -5.05
N ASP A 124 13.08 -12.20 -6.31
CA ASP A 124 13.35 -13.06 -7.47
C ASP A 124 12.56 -14.39 -7.51
N GLY A 125 11.32 -14.39 -7.00
CA GLY A 125 10.37 -15.50 -7.13
C GLY A 125 10.33 -16.49 -5.96
N PHE A 126 11.00 -16.21 -4.85
CA PHE A 126 11.02 -17.03 -3.63
C PHE A 126 9.98 -16.63 -2.57
N GLY A 127 9.45 -15.40 -2.62
CA GLY A 127 8.43 -14.92 -1.70
C GLY A 127 7.00 -15.32 -2.09
N PRO A 128 6.04 -15.20 -1.16
CA PRO A 128 4.68 -15.71 -1.30
C PRO A 128 3.76 -14.89 -2.21
N GLY A 129 4.17 -13.68 -2.62
CA GLY A 129 3.33 -12.73 -3.34
C GLY A 129 2.24 -12.11 -2.49
N ALA A 130 1.56 -11.10 -3.04
CA ALA A 130 0.27 -10.62 -2.60
C ALA A 130 -0.81 -11.52 -3.21
N LYS A 131 -1.75 -11.96 -2.37
CA LYS A 131 -2.86 -12.81 -2.78
C LYS A 131 -3.98 -11.93 -3.31
N VAL A 132 -4.31 -12.13 -4.58
CA VAL A 132 -5.44 -11.48 -5.24
C VAL A 132 -6.74 -12.12 -4.74
N THR A 133 -7.85 -11.36 -4.68
CA THR A 133 -9.20 -11.90 -4.37
C THR A 133 -9.47 -13.19 -5.14
N SER A 134 -10.10 -14.15 -4.46
CA SER A 134 -10.56 -15.40 -5.06
C SER A 134 -11.86 -15.25 -5.85
N VAL A 135 -12.58 -14.13 -5.68
CA VAL A 135 -13.88 -13.89 -6.30
C VAL A 135 -13.84 -12.60 -7.12
N VAL A 136 -14.30 -12.69 -8.36
CA VAL A 136 -14.57 -11.55 -9.23
C VAL A 136 -16.07 -11.28 -9.21
N PRO A 137 -16.56 -10.30 -8.44
CA PRO A 137 -18.00 -10.11 -8.23
C PRO A 137 -18.73 -9.62 -9.49
N ARG A 138 -18.01 -9.01 -10.43
CA ARG A 138 -18.54 -8.50 -11.70
C ARG A 138 -17.43 -8.43 -12.77
N PRO A 139 -17.75 -8.43 -14.09
CA PRO A 139 -16.76 -8.44 -15.17
C PRO A 139 -15.72 -7.30 -15.15
N GLU A 140 -16.05 -6.19 -14.49
CA GLU A 140 -15.17 -5.04 -14.26
C GLU A 140 -14.96 -4.83 -12.76
N HIS A 141 -14.12 -5.70 -12.18
CA HIS A 141 -13.68 -5.58 -10.81
C HIS A 141 -12.25 -5.03 -10.76
N TYR A 142 -12.04 -4.05 -9.90
CA TYR A 142 -10.75 -3.40 -9.69
C TYR A 142 -10.43 -3.41 -8.20
N GLY A 143 -9.18 -3.73 -7.88
CA GLY A 143 -8.58 -3.31 -6.62
C GLY A 143 -8.05 -1.88 -6.76
N HIS A 144 -8.02 -1.14 -5.65
CA HIS A 144 -7.45 0.19 -5.59
C HIS A 144 -6.37 0.29 -4.51
N ILE A 145 -5.42 1.19 -4.70
CA ILE A 145 -4.43 1.55 -3.70
C ILE A 145 -4.39 3.07 -3.68
N ASP A 146 -4.74 3.66 -2.54
CA ASP A 146 -4.69 5.11 -2.38
C ASP A 146 -3.36 5.48 -1.73
N VAL A 147 -2.59 6.33 -2.41
CA VAL A 147 -1.37 6.92 -1.88
C VAL A 147 -1.69 8.34 -1.44
N ARG A 148 -1.77 8.54 -0.13
CA ARG A 148 -2.02 9.85 0.49
C ARG A 148 -0.71 10.48 0.91
N TYR A 149 -0.47 11.72 0.47
CA TYR A 149 0.71 12.49 0.85
C TYR A 149 0.35 13.57 1.88
N PHE A 150 1.20 13.70 2.90
CA PHE A 150 1.11 14.72 3.94
C PHE A 150 2.46 15.40 4.11
N SER A 151 2.51 16.70 3.85
CA SER A 151 3.68 17.56 4.06
C SER A 151 4.02 17.74 5.54
N ASP A 152 3.04 17.57 6.43
CA ASP A 152 3.21 17.44 7.88
C ASP A 152 3.03 15.97 8.31
N PRO A 153 4.12 15.27 8.67
CA PRO A 153 4.05 13.89 9.14
C PRO A 153 3.14 13.69 10.36
N GLU A 154 3.05 14.66 11.27
CA GLU A 154 2.24 14.52 12.50
C GLU A 154 0.74 14.57 12.18
N ALA A 155 0.36 15.33 11.14
CA ALA A 155 -0.99 15.37 10.64
C ALA A 155 -1.37 14.10 9.82
N GLY A 156 -0.41 13.36 9.27
CA GLY A 156 -0.70 12.21 8.41
C GLY A 156 -1.19 10.96 9.16
N MET A 157 -2.37 11.00 9.78
CA MET A 157 -2.94 9.87 10.50
C MET A 157 -3.39 8.76 9.52
N PRO A 158 -2.91 7.52 9.69
CA PRO A 158 -3.22 6.42 8.77
C PRO A 158 -4.55 5.76 9.12
N ASP A 159 -5.66 6.44 8.87
CA ASP A 159 -6.99 5.90 9.10
C ASP A 159 -8.06 6.52 8.19
N HIS A 160 -9.24 5.87 8.17
CA HIS A 160 -10.41 6.20 7.35
C HIS A 160 -11.66 6.51 8.18
N GLY A 161 -11.47 6.84 9.46
CA GLY A 161 -12.59 7.17 10.33
C GLY A 161 -13.33 8.43 9.87
N PHE A 162 -14.52 8.63 10.43
CA PHE A 162 -15.29 9.85 10.19
C PHE A 162 -14.65 11.05 10.90
N SER A 163 -14.74 12.22 10.26
CA SER A 163 -14.50 13.49 10.95
C SER A 163 -15.65 13.76 11.91
N TRP A 164 -15.33 14.19 13.14
CA TRP A 164 -16.31 14.69 14.08
C TRP A 164 -16.28 16.22 14.09
N ALA A 165 -17.35 16.87 14.52
CA ALA A 165 -17.50 18.33 14.41
C ALA A 165 -16.40 19.12 15.14
N ASP A 166 -15.85 18.56 16.22
CA ASP A 166 -14.79 19.11 17.06
C ASP A 166 -13.41 18.51 16.78
N THR A 167 -13.35 17.44 15.99
CA THR A 167 -12.11 16.73 15.64
C THR A 167 -12.10 16.44 14.13
N PRO A 168 -11.87 17.47 13.30
CA PRO A 168 -11.75 17.28 11.86
C PRO A 168 -10.52 16.41 11.59
N ARG A 169 -10.67 15.45 10.68
CA ARG A 169 -9.53 14.63 10.30
C ARG A 169 -8.61 15.38 9.35
N PRO A 170 -7.30 15.09 9.41
CA PRO A 170 -6.34 15.64 8.48
C PRO A 170 -6.70 15.32 7.03
N VAL A 171 -6.60 16.33 6.17
CA VAL A 171 -6.80 16.18 4.72
C VAL A 171 -5.42 16.02 4.09
N PRO A 172 -5.21 15.00 3.24
CA PRO A 172 -3.93 14.86 2.54
C PRO A 172 -3.73 16.02 1.55
N ASP A 173 -2.49 16.48 1.42
CA ASP A 173 -2.14 17.54 0.46
C ASP A 173 -2.24 17.05 -0.99
N ALA A 174 -2.05 15.73 -1.20
CA ALA A 174 -2.28 15.07 -2.48
C ALA A 174 -2.71 13.62 -2.30
N VAL A 175 -3.48 13.10 -3.26
CA VAL A 175 -3.87 11.70 -3.35
C VAL A 175 -3.60 11.19 -4.77
N ALA A 176 -2.88 10.08 -4.87
CA ALA A 176 -2.78 9.31 -6.10
C ALA A 176 -3.56 8.00 -5.94
N GLU A 177 -4.58 7.81 -6.78
CA GLU A 177 -5.37 6.58 -6.82
C GLU A 177 -4.79 5.64 -7.89
N LEU A 178 -4.32 4.48 -7.45
CA LEU A 178 -3.81 3.42 -8.33
C LEU A 178 -4.85 2.31 -8.41
N ARG A 179 -5.02 1.71 -9.60
CA ARG A 179 -5.99 0.63 -9.83
C ARG A 179 -5.36 -0.51 -10.58
N TYR A 180 -5.77 -1.73 -10.23
CA TYR A 180 -5.47 -2.93 -10.99
C TYR A 180 -6.76 -3.71 -11.24
N ARG A 181 -6.89 -4.27 -12.44
CA ARG A 181 -8.04 -5.06 -12.84
C ARG A 181 -7.87 -6.50 -12.37
N VAL A 182 -8.93 -7.04 -11.77
CA VAL A 182 -8.99 -8.46 -11.42
C VAL A 182 -9.82 -9.20 -12.45
N LEU A 183 -9.17 -10.10 -13.18
CA LEU A 183 -9.76 -10.90 -14.23
C LEU A 183 -10.24 -12.24 -13.68
N PRO A 184 -11.39 -12.77 -14.16
CA PRO A 184 -11.83 -14.10 -13.78
C PRO A 184 -10.86 -15.14 -14.33
N ARG A 185 -10.57 -16.17 -13.54
CA ARG A 185 -9.83 -17.34 -14.01
C ARG A 185 -10.77 -18.27 -14.76
N GLU A 186 -10.27 -18.89 -15.83
CA GLU A 186 -11.02 -19.91 -16.57
C GLU A 186 -11.43 -21.05 -15.62
N VAL A 187 -12.69 -21.47 -15.69
CA VAL A 187 -13.22 -22.56 -14.87
C VAL A 187 -12.59 -23.86 -15.32
N ARG A 188 -11.67 -24.41 -14.52
CA ARG A 188 -11.03 -25.70 -14.83
C ARG A 188 -11.84 -26.90 -14.34
N HIS A 189 -12.37 -26.84 -13.12
CA HIS A 189 -13.15 -27.93 -12.53
C HIS A 189 -14.26 -27.38 -11.61
N LEU A 190 -15.47 -27.91 -11.77
CA LEU A 190 -16.57 -27.66 -10.84
C LEU A 190 -16.47 -28.66 -9.68
N ARG A 191 -16.12 -28.19 -8.48
CA ARG A 191 -16.12 -29.03 -7.28
C ARG A 191 -17.41 -28.76 -6.51
N LEU A 192 -18.40 -29.64 -6.68
CA LEU A 192 -19.58 -29.70 -5.83
C LEU A 192 -19.13 -30.16 -4.43
N LEU A 193 -19.08 -29.22 -3.48
CA LEU A 193 -19.03 -29.55 -2.06
C LEU A 193 -20.43 -30.05 -1.69
N ARG A 194 -20.53 -31.36 -1.36
CA ARG A 194 -21.75 -31.97 -0.84
C ARG A 194 -21.78 -31.84 0.67
#